data_AF-A0A081S778-F1
#
_entry.id   AF-A0A081S778-F1
#
_cell.length_a   1.000
_cell.length_b   1.000
_cell.length_c   1.000
_cell.angle_alpha   90.00
_cell.angle_beta   90.00
_cell.angle_gamma   90.00
#
_symmetry.space_group_name_H-M   'P 1'
#
loop_
_entity.id
_entity.type
_entity.pdbx_description
1 polymer ?
#
loop_
_entity_poly.entity_id
_entity_poly.type
_entity_poly.pdbx_seq_one_letter_code
_entity_poly.pdbx_strand_id
1 'polypeptide(L)'
;MVESNYDILGIVEGTTEKEIRDAFRRLALQYHSDRGGENEQFIKIKQAYEDLKIGKKYPETDIEKIKNSRVYSDESESDVRRKNQILGQQLSKEMKTAEEWAAAHNRANSTGSRLFGSKTLGEMEFERKANGALSIKGNFMAGNLTYDGPITMQGSISSPSWTQEFQTNIHLTKGDFKFFDPIENKYKIENGAKITVDNGNVVVGNIFGRKFRVEDPDGKVGVYKILEHRTQVSAPNGKIIAENVVNTVSLDADTVIVLNVEDDVTISAREVLFYGGKFTYDSTIKLKEGGSIRFFENFSIQGLSGDAKIELENGKKIRLFDLKTKKIKDLADEFVPNKENYSNDATMVGHGFTITYEMLNNLSKKPTKKQKSGWASKLGFSRS
;
A
#
# COMPACT_ATOMS: atom_id res chain seq x y z
N MET A 1 -26.40 -17.93 -30.70
CA MET A 1 -27.72 -17.34 -30.38
C MET A 1 -27.67 -16.84 -28.96
N VAL A 2 -28.26 -15.68 -28.66
CA VAL A 2 -28.26 -15.10 -27.31
C VAL A 2 -29.28 -15.87 -26.47
N GLU A 3 -28.84 -16.38 -25.33
CA GLU A 3 -29.69 -17.10 -24.37
C GLU A 3 -30.70 -16.12 -23.76
N SER A 4 -32.00 -16.48 -23.74
CA SER A 4 -33.04 -15.63 -23.14
C SER A 4 -33.07 -15.79 -21.61
N ASN A 5 -33.73 -14.87 -20.91
CA ASN A 5 -33.88 -14.98 -19.46
C ASN A 5 -34.70 -16.22 -19.05
N TYR A 6 -35.61 -16.67 -19.92
CA TYR A 6 -36.36 -17.92 -19.74
C TYR A 6 -35.45 -19.15 -19.89
N ASP A 7 -34.53 -19.14 -20.86
CA ASP A 7 -33.55 -20.21 -21.06
C ASP A 7 -32.58 -20.29 -19.87
N ILE A 8 -32.12 -19.15 -19.35
CA ILE A 8 -31.24 -19.05 -18.17
C ILE A 8 -31.90 -19.63 -16.92
N LEU A 9 -33.22 -19.45 -16.76
CA LEU A 9 -33.99 -20.05 -15.65
C LEU A 9 -34.49 -21.47 -15.95
N GLY A 10 -34.29 -21.97 -17.17
CA GLY A 10 -34.73 -23.30 -17.61
C GLY A 10 -36.25 -23.47 -17.64
N ILE A 11 -36.98 -22.43 -18.03
CA ILE A 11 -38.45 -22.37 -18.07
C ILE A 11 -38.93 -21.91 -19.45
N VAL A 12 -40.21 -22.17 -19.77
CA VAL A 12 -40.81 -21.78 -21.05
C VAL A 12 -41.28 -20.33 -21.02
N GLU A 13 -41.17 -19.64 -22.15
CA GLU A 13 -41.73 -18.30 -22.32
C GLU A 13 -43.26 -18.29 -22.10
N GLY A 14 -43.76 -17.32 -21.33
CA GLY A 14 -45.18 -17.25 -20.96
C GLY A 14 -45.58 -18.05 -19.71
N THR A 15 -44.60 -18.59 -18.97
CA THR A 15 -44.80 -19.17 -17.64
C THR A 15 -45.24 -18.11 -16.62
N THR A 16 -45.93 -18.55 -15.57
CA THR A 16 -46.50 -17.66 -14.55
C THR A 16 -45.41 -17.09 -13.63
N GLU A 17 -45.67 -15.93 -13.00
CA GLU A 17 -44.74 -15.33 -12.03
C GLU A 17 -44.36 -16.28 -10.88
N LYS A 18 -45.29 -17.18 -10.52
CA LYS A 18 -45.06 -18.21 -9.50
C LYS A 18 -44.01 -19.21 -9.96
N GLU A 19 -44.09 -19.68 -11.20
CA GLU A 19 -43.14 -20.63 -11.79
C GLU A 19 -41.76 -19.99 -12.00
N ILE A 20 -41.71 -18.72 -12.40
CA ILE A 20 -40.46 -17.94 -12.49
C ILE A 20 -39.77 -17.87 -11.12
N ARG A 21 -40.53 -17.61 -10.05
CA ARG A 21 -40.03 -17.53 -8.67
C ARG A 21 -39.56 -18.90 -8.14
N ASP A 22 -40.30 -19.96 -8.44
CA ASP A 22 -39.96 -21.31 -8.01
C ASP A 22 -38.71 -21.84 -8.75
N ALA A 23 -38.56 -21.53 -10.04
CA ALA A 23 -37.36 -21.82 -10.81
C ALA A 23 -36.13 -21.09 -10.26
N PHE A 24 -36.25 -19.79 -9.97
CA PHE A 24 -35.19 -19.02 -9.33
C PHE A 24 -34.78 -19.60 -7.98
N ARG A 25 -35.73 -19.95 -7.10
CA ARG A 25 -35.42 -20.56 -5.79
C ARG A 25 -34.67 -21.88 -5.92
N ARG A 26 -35.08 -22.74 -6.86
CA ARG A 26 -34.41 -24.02 -7.14
C ARG A 26 -32.96 -23.80 -7.58
N LEU A 27 -32.73 -22.90 -8.53
CA LEU A 27 -31.40 -22.60 -9.07
C LEU A 27 -30.53 -21.85 -8.04
N ALA A 28 -31.10 -20.92 -7.27
CA ALA A 28 -30.41 -20.22 -6.20
C ALA A 28 -29.89 -21.17 -5.11
N LEU A 29 -30.68 -22.21 -4.77
CA LEU A 29 -30.26 -23.25 -3.81
C LEU A 29 -29.18 -24.19 -4.36
N GLN A 30 -29.12 -24.36 -5.68
CA GLN A 30 -28.16 -25.21 -6.37
C GLN A 30 -26.81 -24.51 -6.57
N TYR A 31 -26.82 -23.20 -6.85
CA TYR A 31 -25.63 -22.41 -7.18
C TYR A 31 -25.21 -21.44 -6.06
N HIS A 32 -25.75 -21.57 -4.84
CA HIS A 32 -25.32 -20.77 -3.68
C HIS A 32 -23.85 -21.05 -3.34
N SER A 33 -23.08 -20.00 -3.04
CA SER A 33 -21.64 -20.10 -2.71
C SER A 33 -21.37 -21.01 -1.51
N ASP A 34 -22.27 -21.04 -0.53
CA ASP A 34 -22.16 -21.87 0.68
C ASP A 34 -22.29 -23.38 0.39
N ARG A 35 -22.68 -23.75 -0.84
CA ARG A 35 -22.78 -25.15 -1.31
C ARG A 35 -21.82 -25.47 -2.45
N GLY A 36 -20.84 -24.60 -2.72
CA GLY A 36 -19.81 -24.83 -3.73
C GLY A 36 -20.21 -24.48 -5.17
N GLY A 37 -21.24 -23.64 -5.37
CA GLY A 37 -21.65 -23.18 -6.70
C GLY A 37 -20.74 -22.11 -7.31
N GLU A 38 -20.67 -22.05 -8.64
CA GLU A 38 -19.94 -21.00 -9.37
C GLU A 38 -20.64 -19.65 -9.25
N ASN A 39 -19.91 -18.64 -8.74
CA ASN A 39 -20.41 -17.29 -8.48
C ASN A 39 -20.97 -16.61 -9.74
N GLU A 40 -20.36 -16.85 -10.91
CA GLU A 40 -20.80 -16.27 -12.18
C GLU A 40 -22.17 -16.79 -12.63
N GLN A 41 -22.46 -18.08 -12.41
CA GLN A 41 -23.74 -18.70 -12.77
C GLN A 41 -24.86 -18.13 -11.90
N PHE A 42 -24.61 -17.95 -10.61
CA PHE A 42 -25.57 -17.37 -9.67
C PHE A 42 -25.91 -15.92 -10.03
N ILE A 43 -24.92 -15.11 -10.42
CA ILE A 43 -25.14 -13.73 -10.87
C ILE A 43 -26.03 -13.70 -12.11
N LYS A 44 -25.80 -14.59 -13.10
CA LYS A 44 -26.65 -14.71 -14.29
C LYS A 44 -28.09 -15.11 -13.96
N ILE A 45 -28.28 -16.10 -13.09
CA ILE A 45 -29.59 -16.57 -12.63
C ILE A 45 -30.36 -15.45 -11.93
N LYS A 46 -29.68 -14.69 -11.07
CA LYS A 46 -30.28 -13.54 -10.36
C LYS A 46 -30.70 -12.44 -11.32
N GLN A 47 -29.86 -12.11 -12.30
CA GLN A 47 -30.19 -11.08 -13.29
C GLN A 47 -31.39 -11.50 -14.14
N ALA A 48 -31.44 -12.75 -14.62
CA ALA A 48 -32.54 -13.26 -15.42
C ALA A 48 -33.88 -13.21 -14.66
N TYR A 49 -33.87 -13.50 -13.36
CA TYR A 49 -35.06 -13.40 -12.51
C TYR A 49 -35.57 -11.96 -12.37
N GLU A 50 -34.69 -11.00 -12.07
CA GLU A 50 -35.07 -9.58 -11.94
C GLU A 50 -35.54 -9.00 -13.28
N ASP A 51 -34.90 -9.37 -14.38
CA ASP A 51 -35.30 -8.95 -15.73
C ASP A 51 -36.71 -9.48 -16.08
N LEU A 52 -37.01 -10.74 -15.78
CA LEU A 52 -38.34 -11.31 -16.04
C LEU A 52 -39.44 -10.68 -15.19
N LYS A 53 -39.12 -10.25 -13.96
CA LYS A 53 -40.06 -9.53 -13.07
C LYS A 53 -40.51 -8.19 -13.66
N ILE A 54 -39.69 -7.57 -14.50
CA ILE A 54 -40.02 -6.34 -15.23
C ILE A 54 -40.44 -6.60 -16.69
N GLY A 55 -40.69 -7.86 -17.05
CA GLY A 55 -41.16 -8.26 -18.38
C GLY A 55 -40.07 -8.30 -19.47
N LYS A 56 -38.79 -8.32 -19.09
CA LYS A 56 -37.67 -8.30 -20.04
C LYS A 56 -37.26 -9.72 -20.44
N LYS A 57 -37.40 -10.03 -21.73
CA LYS A 57 -37.15 -11.36 -22.30
C LYS A 57 -35.66 -11.74 -22.42
N TYR A 58 -34.79 -10.77 -22.66
CA TYR A 58 -33.35 -11.01 -22.87
C TYR A 58 -32.50 -10.23 -21.86
N PRO A 59 -31.34 -10.74 -21.44
CA PRO A 59 -30.41 -10.01 -20.59
C PRO A 59 -30.02 -8.65 -21.20
N GLU A 60 -29.62 -7.70 -20.37
CA GLU A 60 -28.99 -6.46 -20.86
C GLU A 60 -27.81 -6.76 -21.79
N THR A 61 -27.88 -6.20 -23.01
CA THR A 61 -26.73 -6.16 -23.91
C THR A 61 -25.62 -5.30 -23.29
N ASP A 62 -24.35 -5.48 -23.70
CA ASP A 62 -23.25 -4.68 -23.16
C ASP A 62 -23.46 -3.16 -23.38
N ILE A 63 -24.17 -2.79 -24.46
CA ILE A 63 -24.57 -1.40 -24.74
C ILE A 63 -25.63 -0.90 -23.75
N GLU A 64 -26.61 -1.74 -23.39
CA GLU A 64 -27.61 -1.42 -22.37
C GLU A 64 -27.00 -1.38 -20.96
N LYS A 65 -26.06 -2.27 -20.63
CA LYS A 65 -25.29 -2.20 -19.37
C LYS A 65 -24.52 -0.88 -19.26
N ILE A 66 -23.90 -0.43 -20.36
CA ILE A 66 -23.21 0.87 -20.41
C ILE A 66 -24.20 2.04 -20.29
N LYS A 67 -25.42 1.90 -20.82
CA LYS A 67 -26.45 2.94 -20.76
C LYS A 67 -27.16 2.99 -19.40
N ASN A 68 -27.41 1.85 -18.76
CA ASN A 68 -28.09 1.73 -17.47
C ASN A 68 -27.13 1.90 -16.28
N SER A 69 -25.84 1.59 -16.44
CA SER A 69 -24.79 2.03 -15.49
C SER A 69 -24.58 3.56 -15.48
N ARG A 70 -25.19 4.28 -16.44
CA ARG A 70 -25.15 5.74 -16.56
C ARG A 70 -26.41 6.45 -16.03
N VAL A 71 -27.25 5.81 -15.21
CA VAL A 71 -28.46 6.40 -14.61
C VAL A 71 -28.47 6.07 -13.10
N TYR A 72 -28.15 6.90 -12.11
CA TYR A 72 -28.32 8.33 -11.89
C TYR A 72 -27.05 8.95 -11.26
N SER A 73 -26.47 9.94 -11.94
CA SER A 73 -26.29 11.26 -11.34
C SER A 73 -26.32 12.26 -12.49
N ASP A 74 -27.44 12.96 -12.68
CA ASP A 74 -27.51 14.19 -13.48
C ASP A 74 -26.75 15.33 -12.77
N GLU A 75 -25.63 15.01 -12.14
CA GLU A 75 -24.69 15.98 -11.64
C GLU A 75 -23.70 16.21 -12.77
N SER A 76 -23.71 17.41 -13.32
CA SER A 76 -22.60 17.83 -14.18
C SER A 76 -21.29 17.64 -13.39
N GLU A 77 -20.15 17.50 -14.06
CA GLU A 77 -18.86 17.50 -13.35
C GLU A 77 -18.73 18.72 -12.42
N SER A 78 -19.35 19.84 -12.77
CA SER A 78 -19.38 21.04 -11.95
C SER A 78 -20.17 20.86 -10.65
N ASP A 79 -21.26 20.08 -10.67
CA ASP A 79 -22.08 19.79 -9.49
C ASP A 79 -21.35 18.81 -8.55
N VAL A 80 -20.74 17.77 -9.11
CA VAL A 80 -19.91 16.82 -8.34
C VAL A 80 -18.75 17.56 -7.67
N ARG A 81 -18.05 18.43 -8.42
CA ARG A 81 -16.96 19.26 -7.87
C ARG A 81 -17.46 20.18 -6.76
N ARG A 82 -18.61 20.82 -6.93
CA ARG A 82 -19.20 21.70 -5.91
C ARG A 82 -19.56 20.93 -4.65
N LYS A 83 -20.20 19.76 -4.75
CA LYS A 83 -20.52 18.92 -3.59
C LYS A 83 -19.27 18.45 -2.86
N ASN A 84 -18.27 18.01 -3.62
CA ASN A 84 -16.98 17.57 -3.10
C ASN A 84 -16.22 18.69 -2.38
N GLN A 85 -16.33 19.93 -2.86
CA GLN A 85 -15.76 21.10 -2.19
C GLN A 85 -16.50 21.40 -0.88
N ILE A 86 -17.83 21.37 -0.87
CA ILE A 86 -18.65 21.58 0.34
C ILE A 86 -18.33 20.50 1.39
N LEU A 87 -18.26 19.24 0.97
CA LEU A 87 -17.90 18.11 1.83
C LEU A 87 -16.52 18.30 2.46
N GLY A 88 -15.52 18.62 1.63
CA GLY A 88 -14.15 18.84 2.10
C GLY A 88 -14.07 20.01 3.09
N GLN A 89 -14.80 21.09 2.84
CA GLN A 89 -14.86 22.25 3.74
C GLN A 89 -15.52 21.89 5.10
N GLN A 90 -16.61 21.13 5.09
CA GLN A 90 -17.29 20.69 6.31
C GLN A 90 -16.37 19.78 7.15
N LEU A 91 -15.78 18.76 6.53
CA LEU A 91 -14.86 17.85 7.21
C LEU A 91 -13.62 18.58 7.74
N SER A 92 -13.02 19.46 6.94
CA SER A 92 -11.84 20.22 7.35
C SER A 92 -12.12 21.14 8.54
N LYS A 93 -13.30 21.76 8.61
CA LYS A 93 -13.72 22.57 9.75
C LYS A 93 -13.90 21.73 11.02
N GLU A 94 -14.48 20.54 10.90
CA GLU A 94 -14.58 19.59 12.01
C GLU A 94 -13.19 19.15 12.48
N MET A 95 -12.26 18.86 11.56
CA MET A 95 -10.90 18.43 11.91
C MET A 95 -10.14 19.54 12.61
N LYS A 96 -10.30 20.79 12.17
CA LYS A 96 -9.73 21.94 12.85
C LYS A 96 -10.24 22.06 14.29
N THR A 97 -11.54 21.82 14.50
CA THR A 97 -12.14 21.84 15.84
C THR A 97 -11.59 20.71 16.72
N ALA A 98 -11.34 19.53 16.14
CA ALA A 98 -10.73 18.40 16.82
C ALA A 98 -9.26 18.66 17.19
N GLU A 99 -8.49 19.25 16.27
CA GLU A 99 -7.11 19.68 16.50
C GLU A 99 -7.03 20.72 17.63
N GLU A 100 -7.85 21.77 17.59
CA GLU A 100 -7.90 22.82 18.63
C GLU A 100 -8.24 22.25 20.01
N TRP A 101 -9.19 21.31 20.05
CA TRP A 101 -9.57 20.59 21.28
C TRP A 101 -8.41 19.75 21.83
N ALA A 102 -7.76 18.95 20.98
CA ALA A 102 -6.63 18.12 21.38
C ALA A 102 -5.46 18.98 21.87
N ALA A 103 -5.16 20.08 21.16
CA ALA A 103 -4.12 21.04 21.54
C ALA A 103 -4.43 21.74 22.88
N ALA A 104 -5.69 22.09 23.15
CA ALA A 104 -6.09 22.68 24.42
C ALA A 104 -5.88 21.70 25.59
N HIS A 105 -6.28 20.45 25.44
CA HIS A 105 -6.03 19.41 26.45
C HIS A 105 -4.53 19.16 26.65
N ASN A 106 -3.74 19.21 25.57
CA ASN A 106 -2.30 19.03 25.67
C ASN A 106 -1.62 20.18 26.42
N ARG A 107 -2.01 21.44 26.14
CA ARG A 107 -1.51 22.63 26.88
C ARG A 107 -1.91 22.61 28.36
N ALA A 108 -3.13 22.19 28.66
CA ALA A 108 -3.63 22.11 30.03
C ALA A 108 -3.18 20.84 30.77
N ASN A 109 -2.46 19.94 30.10
CA ASN A 109 -2.12 18.59 30.58
C ASN A 109 -3.32 17.86 31.23
N SER A 110 -4.48 17.95 30.58
CA SER A 110 -5.74 17.38 31.06
C SER A 110 -6.17 16.18 30.22
N THR A 111 -7.06 15.37 30.77
CA THR A 111 -7.71 14.28 30.06
C THR A 111 -9.07 14.71 29.53
N GLY A 112 -9.57 14.00 28.53
CA GLY A 112 -10.90 14.24 27.99
C GLY A 112 -11.21 13.28 26.86
N SER A 113 -12.50 13.06 26.60
CA SER A 113 -12.97 12.40 25.37
C SER A 113 -14.04 13.28 24.73
N ARG A 114 -14.04 13.33 23.40
CA ARG A 114 -15.04 14.07 22.62
C ARG A 114 -15.29 13.39 21.27
N LEU A 115 -16.56 13.33 20.89
CA LEU A 115 -16.99 12.91 19.57
C LEU A 115 -17.02 14.12 18.63
N PHE A 116 -16.46 13.95 17.44
CA PHE A 116 -16.44 14.92 16.34
C PHE A 116 -17.12 14.35 15.09
N GLY A 117 -17.52 15.24 14.18
CA GLY A 117 -18.21 14.85 12.95
C GLY A 117 -19.70 14.62 13.15
N SER A 118 -20.30 13.85 12.25
CA SER A 118 -21.75 13.61 12.24
C SER A 118 -22.09 12.23 11.70
N LYS A 119 -23.31 11.76 11.98
CA LYS A 119 -23.83 10.50 11.41
C LYS A 119 -23.78 10.44 9.88
N THR A 120 -23.83 11.59 9.20
CA THR A 120 -23.83 11.66 7.73
C THR A 120 -22.42 11.78 7.14
N LEU A 121 -21.46 12.36 7.87
CA LEU A 121 -20.10 12.62 7.41
C LEU A 121 -19.06 11.63 7.98
N GLY A 122 -19.48 10.81 8.94
CA GLY A 122 -18.60 9.97 9.74
C GLY A 122 -18.35 10.60 11.10
N GLU A 123 -18.37 9.77 12.14
CA GLU A 123 -18.09 10.16 13.52
C GLU A 123 -16.67 9.70 13.90
N MET A 124 -15.97 10.53 14.67
CA MET A 124 -14.66 10.21 15.23
C MET A 124 -14.60 10.53 16.71
N GLU A 125 -14.16 9.56 17.51
CA GLU A 125 -13.93 9.73 18.93
C GLU A 125 -12.46 10.06 19.16
N PHE A 126 -12.19 11.20 19.82
CA PHE A 126 -10.86 11.57 20.27
C PHE A 126 -10.82 11.47 21.78
N GLU A 127 -9.81 10.79 22.32
CA GLU A 127 -9.58 10.64 23.75
C GLU A 127 -8.13 11.04 24.09
N ARG A 128 -7.96 12.10 24.88
CA ARG A 128 -6.67 12.45 25.49
C ARG A 128 -6.54 11.68 26.81
N LYS A 129 -5.64 10.69 26.82
CA LYS A 129 -5.33 9.83 27.97
C LYS A 129 -4.37 10.49 28.94
N ALA A 130 -4.35 10.12 30.22
CA ALA A 130 -3.53 10.75 31.26
C ALA A 130 -2.03 10.84 30.94
N ASN A 131 -1.50 9.89 30.15
CA ASN A 131 -0.09 9.79 29.77
C ASN A 131 0.34 10.68 28.59
N GLY A 132 -0.53 11.54 28.04
CA GLY A 132 -0.19 12.33 26.85
C GLY A 132 -0.70 11.77 25.54
N ALA A 133 -1.09 10.49 25.50
CA ALA A 133 -1.51 9.86 24.26
C ALA A 133 -2.87 10.36 23.80
N LEU A 134 -2.99 10.63 22.50
CA LEU A 134 -4.26 10.85 21.84
C LEU A 134 -4.71 9.54 21.18
N SER A 135 -5.84 9.01 21.62
CA SER A 135 -6.51 7.89 20.96
C SER A 135 -7.55 8.43 20.01
N ILE A 136 -7.54 7.96 18.76
CA ILE A 136 -8.52 8.36 17.73
C ILE A 136 -9.24 7.11 17.26
N LYS A 137 -10.57 7.11 17.28
CA LYS A 137 -11.38 6.04 16.69
C LYS A 137 -12.28 6.61 15.60
N GLY A 138 -12.35 5.93 14.47
CA GLY A 138 -13.07 6.38 13.27
C GLY A 138 -12.12 6.72 12.13
N ASN A 139 -12.69 6.89 10.93
CA ASN A 139 -11.92 7.18 9.73
C ASN A 139 -11.57 8.67 9.65
N PHE A 140 -10.28 8.98 9.42
CA PHE A 140 -9.80 10.35 9.31
C PHE A 140 -9.70 10.78 7.84
N MET A 141 -10.34 11.89 7.50
CA MET A 141 -10.31 12.45 6.15
C MET A 141 -10.48 13.97 6.18
N ALA A 142 -9.78 14.64 5.27
CA ALA A 142 -9.89 16.06 4.97
C ALA A 142 -9.55 16.98 6.16
N GLY A 143 -8.29 17.39 6.27
CA GLY A 143 -7.86 18.36 7.27
C GLY A 143 -6.46 18.10 7.83
N ASN A 144 -6.05 19.00 8.72
CA ASN A 144 -4.77 18.95 9.40
C ASN A 144 -4.97 18.51 10.86
N LEU A 145 -4.02 17.75 11.38
CA LEU A 145 -3.92 17.44 12.80
C LEU A 145 -2.47 17.53 13.23
N THR A 146 -2.13 18.57 13.99
CA THR A 146 -0.83 18.73 14.63
C THR A 146 -0.93 18.36 16.11
N TYR A 147 -0.09 17.46 16.58
CA TYR A 147 -0.14 17.01 17.97
C TYR A 147 1.24 16.78 18.59
N ASP A 148 1.43 17.23 19.83
CA ASP A 148 2.68 17.09 20.57
C ASP A 148 2.61 15.91 21.56
N GLY A 149 2.61 14.69 21.03
CA GLY A 149 2.52 13.46 21.80
C GLY A 149 2.18 12.24 20.93
N PRO A 150 2.19 11.03 21.51
CA PRO A 150 1.89 9.82 20.76
C PRO A 150 0.42 9.77 20.34
N ILE A 151 0.16 9.24 19.14
CA ILE A 151 -1.19 8.98 18.63
C ILE A 151 -1.38 7.47 18.42
N THR A 152 -2.49 6.94 18.90
CA THR A 152 -2.98 5.59 18.54
C THR A 152 -4.30 5.72 17.82
N MET A 153 -4.42 5.13 16.63
CA MET A 153 -5.61 5.27 15.79
C MET A 153 -6.26 3.92 15.47
N GLN A 154 -7.59 3.87 15.57
CA GLN A 154 -8.47 2.78 15.17
C GLN A 154 -9.36 3.27 14.02
N GLY A 155 -8.91 3.08 12.78
CA GLY A 155 -9.61 3.56 11.59
C GLY A 155 -8.66 3.82 10.44
N SER A 156 -9.21 4.00 9.24
CA SER A 156 -8.42 4.31 8.06
C SER A 156 -8.21 5.81 7.89
N ILE A 157 -7.14 6.18 7.21
CA ILE A 157 -6.81 7.56 6.84
C ILE A 157 -6.90 7.66 5.32
N SER A 158 -7.63 8.64 4.82
CA SER A 158 -7.71 8.93 3.38
C SER A 158 -7.60 10.42 3.15
N SER A 159 -6.98 10.83 2.04
CA SER A 159 -7.06 12.21 1.56
C SER A 159 -8.11 12.33 0.46
N PRO A 160 -8.90 13.42 0.43
CA PRO A 160 -9.74 13.76 -0.70
C PRO A 160 -8.94 13.76 -2.01
N SER A 161 -9.38 12.99 -3.01
CA SER A 161 -8.69 12.90 -4.30
C SER A 161 -9.08 14.02 -5.27
N TRP A 162 -10.03 14.86 -4.91
CA TRP A 162 -10.63 15.88 -5.79
C TRP A 162 -10.16 17.32 -5.49
N THR A 163 -9.41 17.54 -4.41
CA THR A 163 -8.94 18.87 -4.00
C THR A 163 -7.68 18.77 -3.16
N GLN A 164 -6.69 19.61 -3.47
CA GLN A 164 -5.47 19.75 -2.67
C GLN A 164 -5.68 20.59 -1.42
N GLU A 165 -6.69 21.48 -1.42
CA GLU A 165 -6.97 22.41 -0.32
C GLU A 165 -7.28 21.66 0.99
N PHE A 166 -7.98 20.54 0.87
CA PHE A 166 -8.36 19.71 2.02
C PHE A 166 -7.54 18.42 2.10
N GLN A 167 -6.27 18.48 1.69
CA GLN A 167 -5.38 17.33 1.85
C GLN A 167 -5.32 16.90 3.32
N THR A 168 -5.37 15.59 3.55
CA THR A 168 -5.23 15.02 4.89
C THR A 168 -3.77 15.06 5.30
N ASN A 169 -3.44 15.84 6.33
CA ASN A 169 -2.08 15.93 6.89
C ASN A 169 -2.11 15.69 8.42
N ILE A 170 -1.37 14.71 8.89
CA ILE A 170 -1.18 14.44 10.32
C ILE A 170 0.29 14.68 10.65
N HIS A 171 0.57 15.56 11.61
CA HIS A 171 1.91 15.94 12.02
C HIS A 171 2.09 15.76 13.53
N LEU A 172 3.04 14.92 13.92
CA LEU A 172 3.45 14.76 15.31
C LEU A 172 4.83 15.38 15.49
N THR A 173 4.97 16.30 16.44
CA THR A 173 6.27 16.88 16.82
C THR A 173 7.10 15.91 17.66
N LYS A 174 6.44 15.04 18.43
CA LYS A 174 7.07 13.97 19.22
C LYS A 174 6.10 12.80 19.47
N GLY A 175 6.66 11.65 19.77
CA GLY A 175 5.91 10.44 20.10
C GLY A 175 5.57 9.61 18.86
N ASP A 176 5.19 8.36 19.08
CA ASP A 176 4.90 7.45 17.98
C ASP A 176 3.49 7.68 17.42
N PHE A 177 3.35 7.53 16.10
CA PHE A 177 2.06 7.32 15.45
C PHE A 177 1.85 5.83 15.21
N LYS A 178 0.76 5.26 15.73
CA LYS A 178 0.48 3.83 15.60
C LYS A 178 -0.97 3.55 15.24
N PHE A 179 -1.20 2.63 14.31
CA PHE A 179 -2.50 1.95 14.27
C PHE A 179 -2.61 0.94 15.40
N PHE A 180 -3.83 0.74 15.88
CA PHE A 180 -4.16 -0.34 16.80
C PHE A 180 -4.23 -1.66 16.03
N ASP A 181 -3.44 -2.65 16.46
CA ASP A 181 -3.29 -3.97 15.84
C ASP A 181 -3.26 -3.92 14.30
N PRO A 182 -2.24 -3.26 13.70
CA PRO A 182 -2.22 -2.92 12.28
C PRO A 182 -2.32 -4.12 11.33
N ILE A 183 -1.83 -5.28 11.77
CA ILE A 183 -1.83 -6.53 11.01
C ILE A 183 -3.24 -7.15 10.98
N GLU A 184 -3.95 -7.13 12.11
CA GLU A 184 -5.26 -7.78 12.22
C GLU A 184 -6.36 -6.93 11.60
N ASN A 185 -6.35 -5.62 11.86
CA ASN A 185 -7.45 -4.73 11.48
C ASN A 185 -7.38 -4.24 10.03
N LYS A 186 -6.23 -4.43 9.34
CA LYS A 186 -6.02 -4.04 7.93
C LYS A 186 -6.35 -2.58 7.61
N TYR A 187 -6.28 -1.69 8.60
CA TYR A 187 -6.44 -0.26 8.40
C TYR A 187 -5.42 0.25 7.38
N LYS A 188 -5.82 1.29 6.64
CA LYS A 188 -5.05 1.81 5.51
C LYS A 188 -4.85 3.31 5.56
N ILE A 189 -3.74 3.76 4.98
CA ILE A 189 -3.44 5.16 4.69
C ILE A 189 -3.43 5.32 3.17
N GLU A 190 -4.27 6.19 2.62
CA GLU A 190 -4.45 6.23 1.16
C GLU A 190 -4.77 7.60 0.54
N ASN A 191 -4.81 7.59 -0.79
CA ASN A 191 -5.28 8.68 -1.65
C ASN A 191 -4.51 10.01 -1.51
N GLY A 192 -3.23 9.95 -1.14
CA GLY A 192 -2.37 11.13 -1.01
C GLY A 192 -2.36 11.74 0.39
N ALA A 193 -2.79 11.00 1.41
CA ALA A 193 -2.63 11.42 2.80
C ALA A 193 -1.15 11.57 3.17
N LYS A 194 -0.85 12.51 4.06
CA LYS A 194 0.50 12.75 4.58
C LYS A 194 0.55 12.53 6.08
N ILE A 195 1.52 11.76 6.52
CA ILE A 195 1.85 11.57 7.94
C ILE A 195 3.31 11.96 8.14
N THR A 196 3.57 12.88 9.07
CA THR A 196 4.92 13.29 9.46
C THR A 196 5.09 13.14 10.96
N VAL A 197 6.16 12.47 11.38
CA VAL A 197 6.52 12.28 12.80
C VAL A 197 7.96 12.71 13.00
N ASP A 198 8.18 13.90 13.57
CA ASP A 198 9.52 14.50 13.64
C ASP A 198 10.44 13.69 14.57
N ASN A 199 9.92 13.29 15.74
CA ASN A 199 10.64 12.60 16.80
C ASN A 199 9.83 11.42 17.34
N GLY A 200 9.81 10.34 16.58
CA GLY A 200 9.08 9.13 16.92
C GLY A 200 9.04 8.14 15.76
N ASN A 201 8.31 7.05 15.96
CA ASN A 201 8.14 6.01 14.96
C ASN A 201 6.73 6.03 14.39
N VAL A 202 6.59 5.48 13.18
CA VAL A 202 5.30 5.20 12.56
C VAL A 202 5.12 3.69 12.46
N VAL A 203 4.07 3.15 13.07
CA VAL A 203 3.73 1.71 13.00
C VAL A 203 2.33 1.56 12.44
N VAL A 204 2.25 1.15 11.18
CA VAL A 204 1.01 1.14 10.40
C VAL A 204 0.88 -0.19 9.65
N GLY A 205 -0.31 -0.44 9.12
CA GLY A 205 -0.59 -1.60 8.29
C GLY A 205 -0.30 -1.26 6.84
N ASN A 206 -1.36 -1.02 6.07
CA ASN A 206 -1.27 -0.85 4.63
C ASN A 206 -1.19 0.62 4.21
N ILE A 207 -0.37 0.92 3.21
CA ILE A 207 -0.19 2.27 2.66
C ILE A 207 -0.39 2.19 1.14
N PHE A 208 -1.33 2.98 0.62
CA PHE A 208 -1.69 2.97 -0.79
C PHE A 208 -1.57 4.34 -1.43
N GLY A 209 -0.87 4.40 -2.54
CA GLY A 209 -0.95 5.51 -3.49
C GLY A 209 -2.10 5.34 -4.47
N ARG A 210 -2.34 6.38 -5.27
CA ARG A 210 -3.23 6.27 -6.42
C ARG A 210 -2.73 7.08 -7.61
N LYS A 211 -2.90 6.52 -8.81
CA LYS A 211 -2.73 7.23 -10.09
C LYS A 211 -4.08 7.32 -10.80
N PHE A 212 -4.37 8.47 -11.38
CA PHE A 212 -5.50 8.64 -12.28
C PHE A 212 -5.00 8.96 -13.68
N ARG A 213 -5.58 8.30 -14.68
CA ARG A 213 -5.43 8.71 -16.08
C ARG A 213 -6.52 9.73 -16.36
N VAL A 214 -6.14 10.98 -16.58
CA VAL A 214 -7.04 12.06 -16.96
C VAL A 214 -6.79 12.44 -18.41
N GLU A 215 -7.83 12.90 -19.10
CA GLU A 215 -7.70 13.39 -20.48
C GLU A 215 -6.77 14.62 -20.51
N ASP A 216 -6.13 14.83 -21.66
CA ASP A 216 -5.30 16.00 -21.88
C ASP A 216 -6.13 17.29 -21.67
N PRO A 217 -5.65 18.26 -20.85
CA PRO A 217 -6.38 19.51 -20.62
C PRO A 217 -6.66 20.32 -21.89
N ASP A 218 -5.88 20.12 -22.95
CA ASP A 218 -6.08 20.78 -24.25
C ASP A 218 -7.07 20.00 -25.16
N GLY A 219 -7.69 18.93 -24.66
CA GLY A 219 -8.69 18.14 -25.38
C GLY A 219 -8.12 17.24 -26.49
N LYS A 220 -6.80 16.98 -26.49
CA LYS A 220 -6.16 16.12 -27.49
C LYS A 220 -6.60 14.67 -27.33
N VAL A 221 -7.38 14.19 -28.29
CA VAL A 221 -7.87 12.80 -28.34
C VAL A 221 -6.69 11.83 -28.34
N GLY A 222 -6.71 10.88 -27.41
CA GLY A 222 -5.68 9.84 -27.29
C GLY A 222 -4.44 10.24 -26.47
N VAL A 223 -4.34 11.50 -26.03
CA VAL A 223 -3.31 11.95 -25.08
C VAL A 223 -3.91 11.96 -23.67
N TYR A 224 -3.15 11.46 -22.70
CA TYR A 224 -3.60 11.38 -21.33
C TYR A 224 -2.50 11.87 -20.40
N LYS A 225 -2.90 12.55 -19.34
CA LYS A 225 -2.03 12.95 -18.25
C LYS A 225 -2.24 11.99 -17.08
N ILE A 226 -1.15 11.57 -16.45
CA ILE A 226 -1.22 10.80 -15.20
C ILE A 226 -1.19 11.81 -14.05
N LEU A 227 -2.25 11.81 -13.25
CA LEU A 227 -2.34 12.55 -12.00
C LEU A 227 -2.00 11.61 -10.84
N GLU A 228 -0.93 11.92 -10.13
CA GLU A 228 -0.46 11.12 -9.00
C GLU A 228 -0.95 11.69 -7.66
N HIS A 229 -1.61 10.85 -6.87
CA HIS A 229 -1.94 11.11 -5.47
C HIS A 229 -0.97 10.30 -4.61
N ARG A 230 0.24 10.83 -4.48
CA ARG A 230 1.31 10.17 -3.72
C ARG A 230 1.04 10.26 -2.23
N THR A 231 0.78 9.11 -1.60
CA THR A 231 0.67 9.02 -0.14
C THR A 231 2.06 9.10 0.47
N GLN A 232 2.24 9.89 1.53
CA GLN A 232 3.55 10.16 2.10
C GLN A 232 3.56 9.84 3.60
N VAL A 233 4.56 9.09 4.04
CA VAL A 233 4.81 8.82 5.46
C VAL A 233 6.27 9.14 5.75
N SER A 234 6.50 10.02 6.72
CA SER A 234 7.83 10.49 7.09
C SER A 234 8.06 10.34 8.59
N ALA A 235 9.19 9.76 8.95
CA ALA A 235 9.73 9.65 10.31
C ALA A 235 11.26 9.83 10.25
N PRO A 236 11.76 11.04 9.93
CA PRO A 236 13.14 11.24 9.49
C PRO A 236 14.19 10.80 10.52
N ASN A 237 13.86 10.89 11.81
CA ASN A 237 14.71 10.49 12.93
C ASN A 237 14.28 9.16 13.59
N GLY A 238 13.38 8.41 12.94
CA GLY A 238 12.77 7.23 13.51
C GLY A 238 12.54 6.12 12.49
N LYS A 239 11.64 5.21 12.85
CA LYS A 239 11.33 4.03 12.04
C LYS A 239 9.94 4.13 11.43
N ILE A 240 9.80 3.66 10.20
CA ILE A 240 8.50 3.33 9.62
C ILE A 240 8.39 1.81 9.54
N ILE A 241 7.33 1.26 10.14
CA ILE A 241 6.95 -0.14 10.03
C ILE A 241 5.62 -0.19 9.28
N ALA A 242 5.60 -0.88 8.14
CA ALA A 242 4.40 -1.06 7.34
C ALA A 242 4.28 -2.51 6.81
N GLU A 243 3.06 -2.96 6.55
CA GLU A 243 2.82 -4.27 5.96
C GLU A 243 2.96 -4.18 4.43
N ASN A 244 1.92 -3.72 3.75
CA ASN A 244 1.93 -3.58 2.29
C ASN A 244 2.00 -2.10 1.90
N VAL A 245 2.96 -1.78 1.03
CA VAL A 245 3.18 -0.44 0.49
C VAL A 245 3.01 -0.52 -1.02
N VAL A 246 1.95 0.09 -1.54
CA VAL A 246 1.52 -0.21 -2.92
C VAL A 246 1.11 1.05 -3.69
N ASN A 247 1.39 1.05 -5.00
CA ASN A 247 1.20 2.18 -5.90
C ASN A 247 2.07 3.39 -5.49
N THR A 248 1.68 4.58 -5.92
CA THR A 248 2.37 5.85 -5.67
C THR A 248 2.52 6.20 -4.17
N VAL A 249 3.57 5.70 -3.51
CA VAL A 249 3.86 5.97 -2.09
C VAL A 249 5.28 6.49 -1.92
N SER A 250 5.48 7.39 -0.96
CA SER A 250 6.81 7.77 -0.47
C SER A 250 6.94 7.50 1.02
N LEU A 251 7.98 6.75 1.38
CA LEU A 251 8.43 6.57 2.75
C LEU A 251 9.77 7.27 2.92
N ASP A 252 9.90 8.11 3.95
CA ASP A 252 11.19 8.71 4.32
C ASP A 252 11.44 8.55 5.82
N ALA A 253 12.50 7.82 6.18
CA ALA A 253 12.82 7.55 7.58
C ALA A 253 14.32 7.32 7.79
N ASP A 254 14.71 7.07 9.03
CA ASP A 254 16.01 6.50 9.31
C ASP A 254 16.04 5.00 8.98
N THR A 255 15.05 4.26 9.51
CA THR A 255 14.83 2.84 9.21
C THR A 255 13.44 2.63 8.61
N VAL A 256 13.37 1.83 7.55
CA VAL A 256 12.09 1.36 6.99
C VAL A 256 12.04 -0.15 7.09
N ILE A 257 10.97 -0.66 7.71
CA ILE A 257 10.67 -2.08 7.84
C ILE A 257 9.36 -2.36 7.12
N VAL A 258 9.40 -3.22 6.11
CA VAL A 258 8.25 -3.49 5.25
C VAL A 258 8.09 -4.98 4.97
N LEU A 259 6.84 -5.43 4.80
CA LEU A 259 6.58 -6.77 4.28
C LEU A 259 6.69 -6.75 2.76
N ASN A 260 5.82 -5.99 2.08
CA ASN A 260 5.77 -5.96 0.61
C ASN A 260 5.78 -4.54 0.06
N VAL A 261 6.41 -4.38 -1.10
CA VAL A 261 6.46 -3.15 -1.88
C VAL A 261 6.09 -3.45 -3.33
N GLU A 262 5.09 -2.77 -3.88
CA GLU A 262 4.60 -3.03 -5.24
C GLU A 262 4.18 -1.73 -5.94
N ASP A 263 4.63 -1.50 -7.19
CA ASP A 263 4.21 -0.40 -8.08
C ASP A 263 4.54 1.02 -7.58
N ASP A 264 5.54 1.69 -8.14
CA ASP A 264 5.81 3.14 -7.94
C ASP A 264 6.00 3.60 -6.47
N VAL A 265 6.61 2.74 -5.64
CA VAL A 265 6.96 3.09 -4.27
C VAL A 265 8.38 3.65 -4.22
N THR A 266 8.56 4.76 -3.52
CA THR A 266 9.89 5.28 -3.18
C THR A 266 10.16 5.15 -1.68
N ILE A 267 11.25 4.48 -1.33
CA ILE A 267 11.73 4.36 0.06
C ILE A 267 13.03 5.14 0.18
N SER A 268 13.07 6.16 1.04
CA SER A 268 14.28 6.92 1.41
C SER A 268 14.69 6.57 2.83
N ALA A 269 15.80 5.86 3.02
CA ALA A 269 16.22 5.42 4.34
C ALA A 269 17.71 5.11 4.44
N ARG A 270 18.23 5.09 5.67
CA ARG A 270 19.57 4.60 5.97
C ARG A 270 19.55 3.08 6.17
N GLU A 271 18.50 2.53 6.77
CA GLU A 271 18.33 1.08 6.91
C GLU A 271 17.00 0.64 6.29
N VAL A 272 17.03 -0.40 5.46
CA VAL A 272 15.82 -0.98 4.87
C VAL A 272 15.75 -2.48 5.13
N LEU A 273 14.71 -2.92 5.82
CA LEU A 273 14.48 -4.30 6.23
C LEU A 273 13.22 -4.84 5.54
N PHE A 274 13.40 -5.81 4.66
CA PHE A 274 12.32 -6.47 3.92
C PHE A 274 12.03 -7.85 4.48
N TYR A 275 10.80 -8.07 4.90
CA TYR A 275 10.35 -9.34 5.48
C TYR A 275 9.45 -10.17 4.58
N GLY A 276 8.93 -9.60 3.49
CA GLY A 276 8.06 -10.32 2.55
C GLY A 276 8.73 -10.61 1.20
N GLY A 277 7.96 -11.30 0.37
CA GLY A 277 8.43 -11.87 -0.89
C GLY A 277 8.31 -10.96 -2.11
N LYS A 278 7.94 -9.68 -1.95
CA LYS A 278 7.66 -8.79 -3.09
C LYS A 278 8.32 -7.40 -2.98
N PHE A 279 9.07 -7.07 -4.02
CA PHE A 279 9.54 -5.73 -4.37
C PHE A 279 9.41 -5.56 -5.89
N THR A 280 8.30 -4.99 -6.34
CA THR A 280 7.91 -5.02 -7.76
C THR A 280 7.64 -3.64 -8.34
N TYR A 281 7.70 -3.56 -9.67
CA TYR A 281 7.22 -2.50 -10.57
C TYR A 281 7.59 -1.06 -10.20
N ASP A 282 8.45 -0.42 -10.99
CA ASP A 282 8.84 1.00 -10.88
C ASP A 282 9.22 1.51 -9.47
N SER A 283 9.51 0.61 -8.54
CA SER A 283 9.81 0.94 -7.15
C SER A 283 11.30 1.21 -6.95
N THR A 284 11.61 2.18 -6.10
CA THR A 284 12.98 2.67 -5.88
C THR A 284 13.32 2.73 -4.40
N ILE A 285 14.47 2.16 -4.03
CA ILE A 285 15.10 2.38 -2.73
C ILE A 285 16.18 3.45 -2.89
N LYS A 286 15.99 4.62 -2.28
CA LYS A 286 16.99 5.67 -2.11
C LYS A 286 17.76 5.42 -0.81
N LEU A 287 18.95 4.83 -0.94
CA LEU A 287 19.77 4.44 0.20
C LEU A 287 20.71 5.58 0.61
N LYS A 288 20.59 6.04 1.86
CA LYS A 288 21.44 7.07 2.46
C LYS A 288 22.87 6.56 2.68
N GLU A 289 23.85 7.45 2.67
CA GLU A 289 25.27 7.10 2.87
C GLU A 289 25.49 6.34 4.19
N GLY A 290 26.36 5.33 4.16
CA GLY A 290 26.60 4.42 5.30
C GLY A 290 25.45 3.45 5.58
N GLY A 291 24.39 3.45 4.76
CA GLY A 291 23.21 2.63 4.95
C GLY A 291 23.34 1.15 4.57
N SER A 292 22.27 0.39 4.81
CA SER A 292 22.18 -1.02 4.42
C SER A 292 20.76 -1.48 4.07
N ILE A 293 20.69 -2.56 3.29
CA ILE A 293 19.45 -3.24 2.90
C ILE A 293 19.55 -4.72 3.27
N ARG A 294 18.47 -5.30 3.80
CA ARG A 294 18.39 -6.73 4.15
C ARG A 294 17.05 -7.31 3.68
N PHE A 295 17.12 -8.50 3.08
CA PHE A 295 15.95 -9.30 2.68
C PHE A 295 15.91 -10.58 3.51
N PHE A 296 14.89 -10.74 4.34
CA PHE A 296 14.81 -11.81 5.35
C PHE A 296 14.11 -13.08 4.88
N GLU A 297 13.58 -13.10 3.66
CA GLU A 297 13.09 -14.35 3.07
C GLU A 297 14.15 -15.44 3.14
N ASN A 298 13.71 -16.67 3.46
CA ASN A 298 14.58 -17.84 3.61
C ASN A 298 15.18 -18.30 2.26
N PHE A 299 14.86 -17.61 1.18
CA PHE A 299 15.34 -17.80 -0.17
C PHE A 299 15.45 -16.41 -0.82
N SER A 300 15.89 -16.36 -2.08
CA SER A 300 15.90 -15.10 -2.83
C SER A 300 14.48 -14.57 -3.02
N ILE A 301 14.20 -13.33 -2.63
CA ILE A 301 12.89 -12.68 -2.85
C ILE A 301 12.30 -13.00 -4.25
N GLN A 302 11.10 -13.58 -4.24
CA GLN A 302 10.49 -14.21 -5.42
C GLN A 302 9.97 -13.15 -6.40
N GLY A 303 9.16 -12.22 -5.89
CA GLY A 303 8.57 -11.11 -6.63
C GLY A 303 9.53 -9.94 -6.75
N LEU A 304 10.65 -10.12 -7.43
CA LEU A 304 11.54 -9.02 -7.84
C LEU A 304 11.27 -8.65 -9.29
N SER A 305 10.82 -7.42 -9.51
CA SER A 305 10.66 -6.90 -10.86
C SER A 305 11.99 -6.43 -11.47
N GLY A 306 12.08 -6.46 -12.80
CA GLY A 306 13.30 -6.06 -13.52
C GLY A 306 13.55 -4.55 -13.57
N ASP A 307 12.51 -3.75 -13.33
CA ASP A 307 12.50 -2.28 -13.34
C ASP A 307 12.73 -1.65 -11.96
N ALA A 308 12.72 -2.46 -10.90
CA ALA A 308 13.06 -2.08 -9.53
C ALA A 308 14.51 -1.59 -9.42
N LYS A 309 14.72 -0.51 -8.67
CA LYS A 309 16.03 0.17 -8.58
C LYS A 309 16.44 0.45 -7.15
N ILE A 310 17.75 0.50 -6.95
CA ILE A 310 18.38 1.15 -5.81
C ILE A 310 19.11 2.38 -6.34
N GLU A 311 18.91 3.52 -5.71
CA GLU A 311 19.61 4.77 -5.94
C GLU A 311 20.40 5.12 -4.68
N LEU A 312 21.72 5.19 -4.80
CA LEU A 312 22.59 5.63 -3.71
C LEU A 312 22.55 7.17 -3.62
N GLU A 313 22.78 7.72 -2.44
CA GLU A 313 22.86 9.16 -2.19
C GLU A 313 23.81 9.91 -3.14
N ASN A 314 24.89 9.27 -3.59
CA ASN A 314 25.81 9.83 -4.60
C ASN A 314 25.26 9.82 -6.04
N GLY A 315 24.00 9.44 -6.25
CA GLY A 315 23.32 9.38 -7.54
C GLY A 315 23.53 8.08 -8.33
N LYS A 316 24.32 7.13 -7.84
CA LYS A 316 24.53 5.84 -8.52
C LYS A 316 23.25 5.02 -8.50
N LYS A 317 22.82 4.57 -9.68
CA LYS A 317 21.62 3.74 -9.86
C LYS A 317 21.99 2.30 -10.18
N ILE A 318 21.34 1.36 -9.49
CA ILE A 318 21.59 -0.07 -9.59
C ILE A 318 20.24 -0.75 -9.81
N ARG A 319 20.15 -1.66 -10.78
CA ARG A 319 18.93 -2.45 -10.96
C ARG A 319 18.92 -3.55 -9.93
N LEU A 320 17.79 -3.73 -9.24
CA LEU A 320 17.67 -4.74 -8.20
C LEU A 320 17.84 -6.16 -8.78
N PHE A 321 17.46 -6.34 -10.05
CA PHE A 321 17.70 -7.57 -10.81
C PHE A 321 19.19 -7.97 -10.88
N ASP A 322 20.11 -7.01 -10.96
CA ASP A 322 21.55 -7.28 -11.01
C ASP A 322 22.03 -7.89 -9.67
N LEU A 323 21.39 -7.54 -8.55
CA LEU A 323 21.68 -8.11 -7.23
C LEU A 323 21.10 -9.50 -7.06
N LYS A 324 19.98 -9.80 -7.74
CA LYS A 324 19.34 -11.13 -7.69
C LYS A 324 20.25 -12.23 -8.21
N THR A 325 21.05 -11.93 -9.23
CA THR A 325 21.96 -12.89 -9.85
C THR A 325 23.37 -12.87 -9.26
N LYS A 326 23.74 -11.80 -8.54
CA LYS A 326 25.06 -11.64 -7.91
C LYS A 326 25.22 -12.60 -6.73
N LYS A 327 26.24 -13.47 -6.81
CA LYS A 327 26.58 -14.38 -5.71
C LYS A 327 27.45 -13.68 -4.67
N ILE A 328 27.23 -14.01 -3.40
CA ILE A 328 28.00 -13.43 -2.28
C ILE A 328 29.50 -13.74 -2.41
N LYS A 329 29.85 -14.95 -2.88
CA LYS A 329 31.24 -15.37 -3.08
C LYS A 329 32.01 -14.50 -4.08
N ASP A 330 31.32 -13.89 -5.04
CA ASP A 330 31.90 -13.09 -6.12
C ASP A 330 32.14 -11.61 -5.71
N LEU A 331 31.72 -11.22 -4.51
CA LEU A 331 32.00 -9.89 -3.95
C LEU A 331 33.49 -9.74 -3.58
N ALA A 332 33.98 -8.55 -3.27
CA ALA A 332 35.35 -8.41 -2.76
C ALA A 332 35.45 -8.90 -1.30
N ASP A 333 36.54 -9.57 -0.92
CA ASP A 333 36.74 -10.14 0.42
C ASP A 333 36.73 -9.07 1.52
N GLU A 334 37.15 -7.84 1.20
CA GLU A 334 37.13 -6.70 2.15
C GLU A 334 35.71 -6.35 2.60
N PHE A 335 34.69 -6.60 1.77
CA PHE A 335 33.30 -6.34 2.12
C PHE A 335 32.63 -7.55 2.77
N VAL A 336 33.10 -8.76 2.48
CA VAL A 336 32.57 -10.00 3.04
C VAL A 336 33.73 -10.85 3.56
N PRO A 337 34.21 -10.59 4.80
CA PRO A 337 35.37 -11.30 5.32
C PRO A 337 35.10 -12.78 5.62
N ASN A 338 33.85 -13.13 5.93
CA ASN A 338 33.42 -14.47 6.35
C ASN A 338 32.58 -15.18 5.27
N LYS A 339 33.07 -15.20 4.02
CA LYS A 339 32.33 -15.77 2.87
C LYS A 339 32.03 -17.26 3.02
N GLU A 340 32.88 -17.97 3.74
CA GLU A 340 32.76 -19.39 4.04
C GLU A 340 31.46 -19.77 4.77
N ASN A 341 30.79 -18.80 5.40
CA ASN A 341 29.51 -19.01 6.08
C ASN A 341 28.31 -19.04 5.11
N TYR A 342 28.52 -18.75 3.82
CA TYR A 342 27.46 -18.72 2.81
C TYR A 342 27.61 -19.88 1.84
N SER A 343 26.48 -20.43 1.40
CA SER A 343 26.48 -21.44 0.35
C SER A 343 27.01 -20.87 -0.98
N ASN A 344 27.54 -21.74 -1.83
CA ASN A 344 28.13 -21.34 -3.12
C ASN A 344 27.13 -20.69 -4.10
N ASP A 345 25.85 -20.89 -3.87
CA ASP A 345 24.72 -20.39 -4.63
C ASP A 345 23.97 -19.24 -3.92
N ALA A 346 24.36 -18.85 -2.71
CA ALA A 346 23.75 -17.73 -1.99
C ALA A 346 23.89 -16.41 -2.78
N THR A 347 22.77 -15.69 -2.90
CA THR A 347 22.67 -14.39 -3.57
C THR A 347 22.56 -13.26 -2.55
N MET A 348 22.70 -12.02 -3.00
CA MET A 348 22.65 -10.86 -2.11
C MET A 348 21.25 -10.57 -1.53
N VAL A 349 20.18 -11.06 -2.17
CA VAL A 349 18.78 -10.66 -1.90
C VAL A 349 17.97 -11.74 -1.18
N GLY A 350 18.57 -12.40 -0.19
CA GLY A 350 17.91 -13.40 0.64
C GLY A 350 18.73 -13.76 1.88
N HIS A 351 18.17 -14.61 2.74
CA HIS A 351 18.82 -15.11 3.97
C HIS A 351 19.32 -14.01 4.93
N GLY A 352 18.72 -12.82 4.88
CA GLY A 352 19.10 -11.70 5.73
C GLY A 352 20.51 -11.15 5.49
N PHE A 353 21.11 -11.43 4.33
CA PHE A 353 22.43 -10.89 3.96
C PHE A 353 22.41 -9.34 4.03
N THR A 354 23.46 -8.77 4.61
CA THR A 354 23.57 -7.31 4.78
C THR A 354 24.24 -6.71 3.56
N ILE A 355 23.44 -6.07 2.71
CA ILE A 355 23.91 -5.32 1.55
C ILE A 355 24.23 -3.91 2.02
N THR A 356 25.50 -3.54 2.10
CA THR A 356 25.90 -2.19 2.53
C THR A 356 25.97 -1.20 1.37
N TYR A 357 25.85 0.09 1.67
CA TYR A 357 26.05 1.18 0.73
C TYR A 357 27.40 1.04 0.00
N GLU A 358 28.49 0.76 0.73
CA GLU A 358 29.82 0.59 0.16
C GLU A 358 29.92 -0.59 -0.81
N MET A 359 29.28 -1.73 -0.50
CA MET A 359 29.22 -2.86 -1.43
C MET A 359 28.56 -2.46 -2.74
N LEU A 360 27.42 -1.76 -2.66
CA LEU A 360 26.66 -1.27 -3.82
C LEU A 360 27.45 -0.27 -4.64
N ASN A 361 28.17 0.63 -3.96
CA ASN A 361 29.02 1.62 -4.59
C ASN A 361 30.21 0.97 -5.34
N ASN A 362 30.64 -0.22 -4.91
CA ASN A 362 31.81 -0.93 -5.44
C ASN A 362 31.51 -2.27 -6.14
N LEU A 363 30.28 -2.53 -6.60
CA LEU A 363 29.86 -3.82 -7.21
C LEU A 363 30.72 -4.35 -8.38
N SER A 364 31.44 -3.47 -9.09
CA SER A 364 32.33 -3.81 -10.20
C SER A 364 33.73 -4.25 -9.76
N LYS A 365 34.10 -4.05 -8.49
CA LYS A 365 35.41 -4.42 -7.94
C LYS A 365 35.54 -5.95 -7.90
N LYS A 366 36.60 -6.48 -8.50
CA LYS A 366 36.87 -7.93 -8.56
C LYS A 366 37.42 -8.44 -7.22
N PRO A 367 37.20 -9.72 -6.86
CA PRO A 367 37.82 -10.33 -5.69
C PRO A 367 39.35 -10.30 -5.82
N THR A 368 40.04 -9.76 -4.81
CA THR A 368 41.48 -9.94 -4.65
C THR A 368 41.72 -11.35 -4.15
N LYS A 369 42.35 -12.22 -4.95
CA LYS A 369 42.77 -13.55 -4.49
C LYS A 369 43.69 -13.38 -3.28
N LYS A 370 43.28 -13.88 -2.10
CA LYS A 370 44.22 -14.11 -1.00
C LYS A 370 45.39 -14.91 -1.56
N GLN A 371 46.61 -14.37 -1.52
CA GLN A 371 47.82 -15.14 -1.81
C GLN A 371 47.81 -16.34 -0.87
N LYS A 372 47.63 -17.55 -1.43
CA LYS A 372 47.88 -18.77 -0.68
C LYS A 372 49.35 -18.73 -0.28
N SER A 373 49.64 -18.58 1.01
CA SER A 373 50.97 -18.85 1.57
C SER A 373 51.34 -20.26 1.12
N GLY A 374 52.36 -20.35 0.27
CA GLY A 374 52.76 -21.59 -0.37
C GLY A 374 53.04 -22.68 0.67
N TRP A 375 52.41 -23.83 0.47
CA TRP A 375 52.76 -25.06 1.19
C TRP A 375 54.06 -25.59 0.57
N ALA A 376 55.18 -24.99 0.97
CA ALA A 376 56.51 -25.44 0.57
C ALA A 376 56.90 -26.66 1.43
N SER A 377 56.77 -27.85 0.82
CA SER A 377 57.61 -29.03 0.99
C SER A 377 58.11 -29.38 2.41
N LYS A 378 57.31 -30.17 3.15
CA LYS A 378 57.84 -31.16 4.12
C LYS A 378 58.05 -32.50 3.40
N LEU A 379 59.08 -32.58 2.58
CA LEU A 379 59.68 -33.86 2.14
C LEU A 379 61.20 -33.71 2.27
N GLY A 380 61.66 -33.67 3.52
CA GLY A 380 63.06 -33.86 3.83
C GLY A 380 63.37 -35.35 3.73
N PHE A 381 63.92 -35.77 2.59
CA PHE A 381 64.66 -37.02 2.49
C PHE A 381 65.92 -36.90 3.37
N SER A 382 66.01 -37.68 4.45
CA SER A 382 67.28 -37.93 5.12
C SER A 382 68.10 -38.88 4.24
N ARG A 383 69.17 -38.37 3.64
CA ARG A 383 70.33 -39.19 3.24
C ARG A 383 71.41 -39.03 4.31
N SER A 384 72.07 -40.16 4.56
CA SER A 384 73.28 -40.39 5.37
C SER A 384 73.04 -40.63 6.84
#